data_AF-A0A8T5T4D6-F1
#
_entry.id   AF-A0A8T5T4D6-F1
#
_cell.length_a   1.000
_cell.length_b   1.000
_cell.length_c   1.000
_cell.angle_alpha   90.00
_cell.angle_beta   90.00
_cell.angle_gamma   90.00
#
_symmetry.space_group_name_H-M   'P 1'
#
loop_
_entity.id
_entity.type
_entity.pdbx_description
1 polymer ?
#
loop_
_entity_poly.entity_id
_entity_poly.type
_entity_poly.pdbx_seq_one_letter_code
_entity_poly.pdbx_strand_id
1 'polypeptide(L)'
;MSNNSEGSSLSKSDEEILDNLRKSNDRLNLRMLANDVESLIDVPMNLEKLSEQIEKYLKPFYENRSVAILWDVENITPSSKSLFIEGFLEYVEQFGRITIAQAYADWNKASVKKISESLSKNRFELIHVPTAGKNSSDFSLVSLGIEMAFKYPNIDSFILVSGDSDFRPLVRSLVRNGKQVHIVCDTKLASEALLVLADSFVDYRELIPGGEEIIDEENLGKTPQELIQDTNEEKMKEPQIKDDALDDSKLKENAYSLLAEAVDLLYKEEKEANLSISKVKFQMLNPNFDQKKLGFKKWSNFVDSAVKAGFVNIERKGSETILISKSSKTNKKSSEQTKMFKHVVKIMKELDETSTPKYHRFDTIANILYEKYNQEKLKNLGFKQIKNLMQSLETRNLIETKAEGMIHFARRIK
;
A
#
# COMPACT_ATOMS: atom_id res chain seq x y z
N MET A 1 15.35 49.69 33.13
CA MET A 1 15.05 50.05 31.73
C MET A 1 15.96 49.22 30.85
N SER A 2 15.38 48.35 30.02
CA SER A 2 15.85 47.87 28.70
C SER A 2 15.43 46.41 28.49
N ASN A 3 14.15 46.22 28.16
CA ASN A 3 13.68 45.02 27.46
C ASN A 3 14.15 45.14 26.01
N ASN A 4 15.01 44.24 25.55
CA ASN A 4 15.30 44.08 24.13
C ASN A 4 14.14 43.34 23.46
N SER A 5 13.26 44.10 22.81
CA SER A 5 12.30 43.61 21.83
C SER A 5 12.99 43.52 20.47
N GLU A 6 13.63 42.40 20.16
CA GLU A 6 13.93 42.03 18.77
C GLU A 6 12.68 41.36 18.20
N GLY A 7 11.67 42.18 17.88
CA GLY A 7 10.65 41.79 16.93
C GLY A 7 11.27 41.84 15.54
N SER A 8 11.65 40.68 15.00
CA SER A 8 12.01 40.57 13.58
C SER A 8 10.75 40.83 12.75
N SER A 9 10.52 42.07 12.35
CA SER A 9 9.49 42.42 11.38
C SER A 9 9.87 41.79 10.05
N LEU A 10 9.01 40.92 9.53
CA LEU A 10 9.13 40.33 8.20
C LEU A 10 9.19 41.43 7.14
N SER A 11 10.01 41.24 6.11
CA SER A 11 10.09 42.20 5.01
C SER A 11 8.80 42.15 4.18
N LYS A 12 8.47 43.22 3.45
CA LYS A 12 7.26 43.28 2.61
C LYS A 12 7.20 42.16 1.56
N SER A 13 8.35 41.68 1.08
CA SER A 13 8.43 40.53 0.18
C SER A 13 8.07 39.21 0.87
N ASP A 14 8.40 39.06 2.15
CA ASP A 14 8.10 37.85 2.92
C ASP A 14 6.59 37.73 3.21
N GLU A 15 5.91 38.83 3.50
CA GLU A 15 4.45 38.84 3.69
C GLU A 15 3.68 38.51 2.40
N GLU A 16 4.14 39.01 1.25
CA GLU A 16 3.52 38.77 -0.05
C GLU A 16 3.71 37.31 -0.52
N ILE A 17 4.88 36.73 -0.22
CA ILE A 17 5.14 35.30 -0.39
C ILE A 17 4.18 34.47 0.49
N LEU A 18 4.03 34.82 1.76
CA LEU A 18 3.17 34.10 2.69
C LEU A 18 1.68 34.20 2.34
N ASP A 19 1.22 35.31 1.77
CA ASP A 19 -0.16 35.48 1.33
C ASP A 19 -0.50 34.65 0.08
N ASN A 20 0.46 34.50 -0.84
CA ASN A 20 0.34 33.61 -2.00
C ASN A 20 0.33 32.13 -1.58
N LEU A 21 1.11 31.78 -0.56
CA LEU A 21 1.15 30.45 0.03
C LEU A 21 -0.16 30.06 0.73
N ARG A 22 -0.84 31.01 1.39
CA ARG A 22 -2.16 30.82 1.99
C ARG A 22 -3.26 30.53 0.97
N LYS A 23 -3.19 31.16 -0.22
CA LYS A 23 -4.20 31.02 -1.27
C LYS A 23 -4.11 29.72 -2.06
N SER A 24 -2.97 29.01 -2.00
CA SER A 24 -2.71 27.91 -2.92
C SER A 24 -3.33 26.55 -2.54
N ASN A 25 -3.84 26.35 -1.32
CA ASN A 25 -4.50 25.13 -0.80
C ASN A 25 -3.86 23.74 -1.06
N ASP A 26 -2.70 23.70 -1.71
CA ASP A 26 -1.98 22.49 -2.11
C ASP A 26 -0.58 22.48 -1.50
N ARG A 27 -0.21 21.33 -0.93
CA ARG A 27 1.16 21.04 -0.45
C ARG A 27 2.23 21.23 -1.55
N LEU A 28 1.87 21.31 -2.83
CA LEU A 28 2.79 21.52 -3.96
C LEU A 28 3.57 22.85 -3.85
N ASN A 29 2.87 23.97 -3.66
CA ASN A 29 3.48 25.29 -3.85
C ASN A 29 4.28 25.77 -2.64
N LEU A 30 3.93 25.33 -1.42
CA LEU A 30 4.63 25.70 -0.18
C LEU A 30 6.07 25.18 -0.10
N ARG A 31 6.31 23.98 -0.64
CA ARG A 31 7.65 23.35 -0.65
C ARG A 31 8.43 23.62 -1.93
N MET A 32 7.75 23.85 -3.05
CA MET A 32 8.39 24.45 -4.22
C MET A 32 8.96 25.83 -3.87
N LEU A 33 8.23 26.68 -3.15
CA LEU A 33 8.77 27.95 -2.68
C LEU A 33 9.95 27.80 -1.71
N ALA A 34 9.94 26.80 -0.82
CA ALA A 34 11.06 26.55 0.09
C ALA A 34 12.32 26.05 -0.66
N ASN A 35 12.15 25.21 -1.69
CA ASN A 35 13.24 24.75 -2.56
C ASN A 35 13.71 25.86 -3.53
N ASP A 36 12.81 26.73 -3.99
CA ASP A 36 13.15 27.92 -4.78
C ASP A 36 13.90 28.94 -3.92
N VAL A 37 13.57 29.07 -2.64
CA VAL A 37 14.34 29.83 -1.64
C VAL A 37 15.72 29.22 -1.39
N GLU A 38 15.85 27.89 -1.44
CA GLU A 38 17.14 27.17 -1.41
C GLU A 38 18.04 27.53 -2.60
N SER A 39 17.43 27.84 -3.76
CA SER A 39 18.15 28.33 -4.95
C SER A 39 18.45 29.84 -4.93
N LEU A 40 17.82 30.61 -4.03
CA LEU A 40 17.92 32.06 -3.91
C LEU A 40 18.78 32.54 -2.73
N ILE A 41 19.12 31.67 -1.77
CA ILE A 41 19.85 32.05 -0.55
C ILE A 41 21.18 31.30 -0.44
N ASP A 42 22.26 32.02 -0.72
CA ASP A 42 23.66 31.58 -0.61
C ASP A 42 24.14 31.62 0.86
N VAL A 43 23.54 30.82 1.74
CA VAL A 43 23.97 30.71 3.16
C VAL A 43 23.99 29.25 3.60
N PRO A 44 25.10 28.75 4.19
CA PRO A 44 25.22 27.36 4.63
C PRO A 44 24.33 27.14 5.87
N MET A 45 23.15 26.56 5.69
CA MET A 45 22.21 26.33 6.80
C MET A 45 22.25 24.88 7.29
N ASN A 46 22.31 24.71 8.60
CA ASN A 46 22.32 23.40 9.27
C ASN A 46 20.92 22.75 9.13
N LEU A 47 20.88 21.59 8.45
CA LEU A 47 19.65 20.83 8.12
C LEU A 47 18.78 20.49 9.34
N GLU A 48 19.38 20.28 10.51
CA GLU A 48 18.66 20.01 11.77
C GLU A 48 17.80 21.21 12.20
N LYS A 49 18.36 22.43 12.10
CA LYS A 49 17.64 23.67 12.41
C LYS A 49 16.54 23.97 11.40
N LEU A 50 16.75 23.61 10.13
CA LEU A 50 15.73 23.75 9.09
C LEU A 50 14.57 22.79 9.33
N SER A 51 14.83 21.53 9.71
CA SER A 51 13.77 20.60 10.09
C SER A 51 12.98 21.10 11.31
N GLU A 52 13.64 21.61 12.35
CA GLU A 52 12.98 22.17 13.52
C GLU A 52 12.11 23.39 13.17
N GLN A 53 12.57 24.25 12.26
CA GLN A 53 11.79 25.41 11.79
C GLN A 53 10.60 24.98 10.94
N ILE A 54 10.78 24.06 9.99
CA ILE A 54 9.68 23.52 9.17
C ILE A 54 8.63 22.85 10.06
N GLU A 55 9.06 22.06 11.04
CA GLU A 55 8.16 21.41 12.00
C GLU A 55 7.43 22.45 12.84
N LYS A 56 8.11 23.47 13.36
CA LYS A 56 7.49 24.58 14.10
C LYS A 56 6.43 25.34 13.29
N TYR A 57 6.62 25.51 11.98
CA TYR A 57 5.69 26.22 11.09
C TYR A 57 4.54 25.33 10.58
N LEU A 58 4.78 24.04 10.36
CA LEU A 58 3.74 23.11 9.89
C LEU A 58 2.91 22.51 11.03
N LYS A 59 3.46 22.42 12.25
CA LYS A 59 2.77 21.86 13.42
C LYS A 59 1.41 22.52 13.70
N PRO A 60 1.25 23.86 13.69
CA PRO A 60 -0.06 24.51 13.83
C PRO A 60 -1.05 24.16 12.71
N PHE A 61 -0.55 23.80 11.52
CA PHE A 61 -1.40 23.42 10.39
C PHE A 61 -1.91 21.98 10.50
N TYR A 62 -1.11 21.05 11.04
CA TYR A 62 -1.56 19.68 11.36
C TYR A 62 -2.46 19.65 12.61
N GLU A 63 -2.17 20.48 13.61
CA GLU A 63 -3.01 20.63 14.80
C GLU A 63 -4.42 21.14 14.47
N ASN A 64 -4.57 21.88 13.36
CA ASN A 64 -5.86 22.36 12.86
C ASN A 64 -6.60 21.35 11.96
N ARG A 65 -5.94 20.27 11.51
CA ARG A 65 -6.59 19.23 10.70
C ARG A 65 -7.25 18.21 11.60
N SER A 66 -8.48 17.81 11.25
CA SER A 66 -9.22 16.83 12.03
C SER A 66 -9.30 15.48 11.32
N VAL A 67 -9.05 14.41 12.05
CA VAL A 67 -9.06 13.04 11.53
C VAL A 67 -10.20 12.24 12.15
N ALA A 68 -10.87 11.43 11.32
CA ALA A 68 -11.80 10.39 11.74
C ALA A 68 -11.22 9.00 11.52
N ILE A 69 -11.38 8.10 12.49
CA ILE A 69 -11.04 6.69 12.37
C ILE A 69 -12.33 5.87 12.30
N LEU A 70 -12.44 5.05 11.26
CA LEU A 70 -13.51 4.07 11.05
C LEU A 70 -12.85 2.69 11.02
N TRP A 71 -13.00 1.93 12.10
CA TRP A 71 -12.35 0.63 12.23
C TRP A 71 -13.36 -0.51 12.15
N ASP A 72 -13.23 -1.33 11.11
CA ASP A 72 -13.90 -2.63 11.02
C ASP A 72 -13.08 -3.68 11.77
N VAL A 73 -13.43 -3.90 13.03
CA VAL A 73 -12.60 -4.72 13.94
C VAL A 73 -12.63 -6.18 13.54
N GLU A 74 -13.67 -6.64 12.85
CA GLU A 74 -13.77 -8.03 12.39
C GLU A 74 -12.83 -8.33 11.22
N ASN A 75 -12.49 -7.32 10.42
CA ASN A 75 -11.51 -7.44 9.34
C ASN A 75 -10.07 -7.39 9.86
N ILE A 76 -9.80 -6.46 10.79
CA ILE A 76 -8.48 -6.28 11.40
C ILE A 76 -8.62 -6.36 12.92
N THR A 77 -8.39 -7.57 13.46
CA THR A 77 -8.35 -7.84 14.91
C THR A 77 -6.90 -8.13 15.35
N PRO A 78 -6.08 -7.11 15.66
CA PRO A 78 -4.75 -7.35 16.21
C PRO A 78 -4.85 -7.95 17.62
N SER A 79 -3.80 -8.64 18.06
CA SER A 79 -3.75 -9.16 19.43
C SER A 79 -3.93 -8.03 20.44
N SER A 80 -4.74 -8.26 21.48
CA SER A 80 -4.97 -7.30 22.57
C SER A 80 -3.70 -6.99 23.38
N LYS A 81 -2.65 -7.81 23.23
CA LYS A 81 -1.33 -7.63 23.87
C LYS A 81 -0.32 -6.95 22.93
N SER A 82 -0.64 -6.77 21.66
CA SER A 82 0.25 -6.11 20.71
C SER A 82 0.30 -4.60 20.98
N LEU A 83 1.45 -3.98 20.71
CA LEU A 83 1.61 -2.52 20.70
C LEU A 83 1.02 -1.86 19.43
N PHE A 84 0.08 -2.55 18.77
CA PHE A 84 -0.50 -2.08 17.52
C PHE A 84 -1.28 -0.79 17.72
N ILE A 85 -2.11 -0.70 18.77
CA ILE A 85 -2.99 0.47 18.96
C ILE A 85 -2.15 1.72 19.17
N GLU A 86 -1.07 1.64 19.94
CA GLU A 86 -0.14 2.74 20.19
C GLU A 86 0.53 3.21 18.89
N GLY A 87 1.14 2.28 18.14
CA GLY A 87 1.78 2.64 16.87
C GLY A 87 0.79 3.05 15.78
N PHE A 88 -0.44 2.53 15.81
CA PHE A 88 -1.53 2.96 14.95
C PHE A 88 -1.94 4.40 15.25
N LEU A 89 -2.15 4.76 16.53
CA LEU A 89 -2.50 6.12 16.90
C LEU A 89 -1.38 7.12 16.55
N GLU A 90 -0.12 6.77 16.81
CA GLU A 90 1.04 7.58 16.38
C GLU A 90 1.05 7.77 14.85
N TYR A 91 0.78 6.71 14.08
CA TYR A 91 0.61 6.79 12.64
C TYR A 91 -0.56 7.69 12.25
N VAL A 92 -1.68 7.68 12.96
CA VAL A 92 -2.84 8.50 12.62
C VAL A 92 -2.60 9.98 12.93
N GLU A 93 -1.90 10.29 14.03
CA GLU A 93 -1.61 11.67 14.46
C GLU A 93 -0.82 12.47 13.43
N GLN A 94 -0.07 11.81 12.52
CA GLN A 94 0.62 12.48 11.43
C GLN A 94 -0.34 13.14 10.40
N PHE A 95 -1.61 12.71 10.36
CA PHE A 95 -2.63 13.26 9.46
C PHE A 95 -3.46 14.38 10.10
N GLY A 96 -3.37 14.53 11.43
CA GLY A 96 -4.04 15.58 12.20
C GLY A 96 -4.58 15.09 13.53
N ARG A 97 -5.31 15.95 14.22
CA ARG A 97 -5.92 15.65 15.52
C ARG A 97 -7.07 14.65 15.36
N ILE A 98 -6.95 13.49 16.02
CA ILE A 98 -8.02 12.50 16.10
C ILE A 98 -9.22 13.12 16.81
N THR A 99 -10.28 13.36 16.04
CA THR A 99 -11.51 14.01 16.53
C THR A 99 -12.64 13.00 16.71
N ILE A 100 -12.68 11.99 15.85
CA ILE A 100 -13.62 10.87 15.95
C ILE A 100 -12.84 9.57 15.81
N ALA A 101 -13.11 8.62 16.71
CA ALA A 101 -12.54 7.27 16.64
C ALA A 101 -13.65 6.27 16.93
N GLN A 102 -14.10 5.54 15.91
CA GLN A 102 -15.19 4.58 16.00
C GLN A 102 -14.72 3.18 15.58
N ALA A 103 -15.10 2.20 16.38
CA ALA A 103 -14.79 0.79 16.15
C ALA A 103 -16.11 0.01 16.00
N TYR A 104 -16.29 -0.63 14.86
CA TYR A 104 -17.51 -1.35 14.47
C TYR A 104 -17.26 -2.84 14.60
N ALA A 105 -18.13 -3.53 15.35
CA ALA A 105 -18.10 -4.98 15.47
C ALA A 105 -19.40 -5.52 16.05
N ASP A 106 -19.63 -6.82 15.90
CA ASP A 106 -20.48 -7.55 16.81
C ASP A 106 -19.71 -7.83 18.12
N TRP A 107 -19.77 -6.88 19.06
CA TRP A 107 -19.12 -6.99 20.38
C TRP A 107 -19.58 -8.17 21.25
N ASN A 108 -20.59 -8.94 20.83
CA ASN A 108 -20.92 -10.21 21.50
C ASN A 108 -19.96 -11.34 21.10
N LYS A 109 -19.20 -11.20 20.00
CA LYS A 109 -18.22 -12.19 19.56
C LYS A 109 -16.99 -12.20 20.47
N ALA A 110 -16.58 -13.40 20.87
CA ALA A 110 -15.42 -13.59 21.74
C ALA A 110 -14.09 -13.09 21.12
N SER A 111 -13.95 -13.17 19.79
CA SER A 111 -12.74 -12.74 19.06
C SER A 111 -12.42 -11.26 19.22
N VAL A 112 -13.45 -10.39 19.18
CA VAL A 112 -13.30 -8.93 19.28
C VAL A 112 -13.43 -8.41 20.72
N LYS A 113 -14.02 -9.21 21.62
CA LYS A 113 -14.17 -8.83 23.03
C LYS A 113 -12.83 -8.63 23.75
N LYS A 114 -11.77 -9.34 23.35
CA LYS A 114 -10.44 -9.18 23.95
C LYS A 114 -9.83 -7.80 23.66
N ILE A 115 -10.10 -7.21 22.50
CA ILE A 115 -9.54 -5.90 22.10
C ILE A 115 -10.42 -4.71 22.55
N SER A 116 -11.69 -4.94 22.91
CA SER A 116 -12.62 -3.87 23.28
C SER A 116 -12.16 -3.02 24.47
N GLU A 117 -11.49 -3.62 25.45
CA GLU A 117 -10.94 -2.90 26.61
C GLU A 117 -9.81 -1.95 26.18
N SER A 118 -8.90 -2.41 25.33
CA SER A 118 -7.78 -1.60 24.82
C SER A 118 -8.28 -0.46 23.94
N LEU A 119 -9.27 -0.71 23.09
CA LEU A 119 -9.93 0.34 22.29
C LEU A 119 -10.63 1.38 23.16
N SER A 120 -11.37 0.95 24.18
CA SER A 120 -12.05 1.87 25.11
C SER A 120 -11.07 2.74 25.89
N LYS A 121 -9.96 2.17 26.38
CA LYS A 121 -8.89 2.92 27.07
C LYS A 121 -8.29 4.00 26.17
N ASN A 122 -8.23 3.73 24.87
CA ASN A 122 -7.75 4.64 23.85
C ASN A 122 -8.85 5.50 23.20
N ARG A 123 -10.00 5.66 23.90
CA ARG A 123 -11.10 6.58 23.55
C ARG A 123 -11.83 6.25 22.25
N PHE A 124 -11.76 5.01 21.78
CA PHE A 124 -12.64 4.55 20.70
C PHE A 124 -14.07 4.40 21.22
N GLU A 125 -15.02 4.92 20.45
CA GLU A 125 -16.44 4.61 20.62
C GLU A 125 -16.71 3.23 19.99
N LEU A 126 -17.21 2.30 20.80
CA LEU A 126 -17.53 0.94 20.37
C LEU A 126 -18.95 0.90 19.80
N ILE A 127 -19.06 0.86 18.48
CA ILE A 127 -20.34 0.78 17.76
C ILE A 127 -20.73 -0.70 17.64
N HIS A 128 -21.78 -1.09 18.34
CA HIS A 128 -22.32 -2.44 18.26
C HIS A 128 -23.18 -2.60 17.02
N VAL A 129 -22.79 -3.53 16.15
CA VAL A 129 -23.59 -3.91 14.98
C VAL A 129 -23.96 -5.39 15.06
N PRO A 130 -25.21 -5.73 15.42
CA PRO A 130 -25.64 -7.12 15.52
C PRO A 130 -25.53 -7.85 14.18
N THR A 131 -25.01 -9.08 14.18
CA THR A 131 -24.94 -9.95 12.99
C THR A 131 -26.30 -10.54 12.58
N ALA A 132 -27.32 -9.69 12.37
CA ALA A 132 -28.57 -10.13 11.76
C ALA A 132 -28.41 -10.52 10.27
N GLY A 133 -27.25 -10.23 9.66
CA GLY A 133 -26.88 -10.64 8.30
C GLY A 133 -25.37 -10.52 8.05
N LYS A 134 -24.87 -11.18 7.00
CA LYS A 134 -23.42 -11.36 6.71
C LYS A 134 -22.66 -10.04 6.43
N ASN A 135 -23.36 -8.92 6.20
CA ASN A 135 -22.80 -7.62 5.82
C ASN A 135 -23.38 -6.43 6.63
N SER A 136 -23.99 -6.69 7.81
CA SER A 136 -24.66 -5.62 8.57
C SER A 136 -23.68 -4.58 9.14
N SER A 137 -22.50 -5.03 9.60
CA SER A 137 -21.38 -4.18 10.02
C SER A 137 -20.95 -3.22 8.91
N ASP A 138 -20.75 -3.75 7.71
CA ASP A 138 -20.16 -3.01 6.59
C ASP A 138 -21.13 -1.95 6.09
N PHE A 139 -22.41 -2.30 5.94
CA PHE A 139 -23.44 -1.34 5.57
C PHE A 139 -23.57 -0.21 6.60
N SER A 140 -23.50 -0.55 7.90
CA SER A 140 -23.61 0.44 8.98
C SER A 140 -22.41 1.38 8.98
N LEU A 141 -21.19 0.85 8.82
CA LEU A 141 -19.96 1.64 8.71
C LEU A 141 -19.99 2.53 7.45
N VAL A 142 -20.38 2.00 6.29
CA VAL A 142 -20.52 2.80 5.05
C VAL A 142 -21.53 3.93 5.24
N SER A 143 -22.71 3.65 5.77
CA SER A 143 -23.76 4.65 5.97
C SER A 143 -23.32 5.73 6.97
N LEU A 144 -22.82 5.33 8.14
CA LEU A 144 -22.40 6.26 9.19
C LEU A 144 -21.16 7.05 8.79
N GLY A 145 -20.21 6.44 8.07
CA GLY A 145 -19.03 7.11 7.55
C GLY A 145 -19.38 8.19 6.52
N ILE A 146 -20.33 7.92 5.62
CA ILE A 146 -20.83 8.93 4.68
C ILE A 146 -21.56 10.05 5.43
N GLU A 147 -22.46 9.72 6.36
CA GLU A 147 -23.14 10.73 7.19
C GLU A 147 -22.13 11.62 7.94
N MET A 148 -21.10 11.02 8.52
CA MET A 148 -20.02 11.72 9.23
C MET A 148 -19.32 12.75 8.34
N ALA A 149 -19.01 12.38 7.10
CA ALA A 149 -18.36 13.29 6.15
C ALA A 149 -19.21 14.52 5.80
N PHE A 150 -20.54 14.37 5.79
CA PHE A 150 -21.47 15.49 5.57
C PHE A 150 -21.72 16.31 6.84
N LYS A 151 -21.87 15.65 7.99
CA LYS A 151 -22.23 16.27 9.26
C LYS A 151 -21.07 17.05 9.88
N TYR A 152 -19.84 16.58 9.70
CA TYR A 152 -18.63 17.16 10.28
C TYR A 152 -17.68 17.62 9.18
N PRO A 153 -17.97 18.77 8.54
CA PRO A 153 -17.17 19.26 7.41
C PRO A 153 -15.72 19.57 7.80
N ASN A 154 -15.45 19.80 9.09
CA ASN A 154 -14.12 20.04 9.65
C ASN A 154 -13.21 18.80 9.67
N ILE A 155 -13.74 17.60 9.38
CA ILE A 155 -12.92 16.39 9.26
C ILE A 155 -12.28 16.40 7.87
N ASP A 156 -10.96 16.45 7.82
CA ASP A 156 -10.20 16.55 6.56
C ASP A 156 -9.79 15.18 6.05
N SER A 157 -9.50 14.25 6.97
CA SER A 157 -8.96 12.93 6.64
C SER A 157 -9.73 11.82 7.36
N PHE A 158 -9.88 10.70 6.66
CA PHE A 158 -10.51 9.48 7.16
C PHE A 158 -9.50 8.33 7.13
N ILE A 159 -9.40 7.62 8.25
CA ILE A 159 -8.64 6.39 8.37
C ILE A 159 -9.63 5.23 8.36
N LEU A 160 -9.59 4.42 7.30
CA LEU A 160 -10.38 3.20 7.21
C LEU A 160 -9.50 2.01 7.60
N VAL A 161 -9.83 1.34 8.69
CA VAL A 161 -9.12 0.13 9.11
C VAL A 161 -9.90 -1.09 8.61
N SER A 162 -9.73 -1.40 7.33
CA SER A 162 -10.28 -2.59 6.66
C SER A 162 -9.63 -2.79 5.29
N GLY A 163 -9.56 -4.04 4.83
CA GLY A 163 -9.17 -4.38 3.45
C GLY A 163 -10.34 -4.69 2.51
N ASP A 164 -11.60 -4.65 2.97
CA ASP A 164 -12.72 -5.19 2.19
C ASP A 164 -13.15 -4.31 0.99
N SER A 165 -13.39 -4.96 -0.15
CA SER A 165 -13.87 -4.32 -1.38
C SER A 165 -15.27 -3.68 -1.24
N ASP A 166 -16.04 -4.09 -0.24
CA ASP A 166 -17.39 -3.55 0.01
C ASP A 166 -17.35 -2.09 0.52
N PHE A 167 -16.19 -1.59 0.97
CA PHE A 167 -16.00 -0.18 1.36
C PHE A 167 -15.71 0.77 0.19
N ARG A 168 -15.62 0.29 -1.05
CA ARG A 168 -15.40 1.16 -2.23
C ARG A 168 -16.40 2.31 -2.37
N PRO A 169 -17.71 2.14 -2.13
CA PRO A 169 -18.66 3.24 -2.18
C PRO A 169 -18.37 4.33 -1.15
N LEU A 170 -17.96 3.95 0.06
CA LEU A 170 -17.55 4.87 1.12
C LEU A 170 -16.33 5.68 0.67
N VAL A 171 -15.24 5.01 0.29
CA VAL A 171 -13.99 5.69 -0.13
C VAL A 171 -14.25 6.64 -1.30
N ARG A 172 -15.01 6.20 -2.30
CA ARG A 172 -15.38 7.06 -3.44
C ARG A 172 -16.20 8.28 -3.02
N SER A 173 -17.10 8.12 -2.05
CA SER A 173 -17.90 9.23 -1.53
C SER A 173 -17.02 10.23 -0.78
N LEU A 174 -16.13 9.74 0.10
CA LEU A 174 -15.21 10.58 0.87
C LEU A 174 -14.31 11.40 -0.05
N VAL A 175 -13.65 10.76 -1.01
CA VAL A 175 -12.77 11.43 -1.99
C VAL A 175 -13.55 12.46 -2.82
N ARG A 176 -14.78 12.13 -3.26
CA ARG A 176 -15.64 13.07 -3.99
C ARG A 176 -16.03 14.30 -3.17
N ASN A 177 -16.08 14.17 -1.84
CA ASN A 177 -16.34 15.28 -0.92
C ASN A 177 -15.05 15.99 -0.47
N GLY A 178 -13.93 15.77 -1.18
CA GLY A 178 -12.65 16.41 -0.91
C GLY A 178 -11.96 15.93 0.37
N LYS A 179 -12.34 14.76 0.88
CA LYS A 179 -11.71 14.15 2.06
C LYS A 179 -10.53 13.28 1.63
N GLN A 180 -9.45 13.33 2.39
CA GLN A 180 -8.34 12.38 2.23
C GLN A 180 -8.71 11.04 2.88
N VAL A 181 -8.36 9.93 2.26
CA VAL A 181 -8.65 8.59 2.76
C VAL A 181 -7.36 7.77 2.84
N HIS A 182 -7.05 7.29 4.04
CA HIS A 182 -5.92 6.39 4.29
C HIS A 182 -6.43 5.04 4.79
N ILE A 183 -5.92 3.96 4.21
CA ILE A 183 -6.36 2.60 4.55
C ILE A 183 -5.31 1.87 5.40
N VAL A 184 -5.74 1.26 6.50
CA VAL A 184 -4.93 0.30 7.27
C VAL A 184 -5.54 -1.08 7.08
N CYS A 185 -4.78 -2.02 6.55
CA CYS A 185 -5.31 -3.34 6.16
C CYS A 185 -4.28 -4.45 6.26
N ASP A 186 -4.72 -5.71 6.14
CA ASP A 186 -3.84 -6.81 5.78
C ASP A 186 -3.59 -6.77 4.27
N THR A 187 -2.39 -6.36 3.85
CA THR A 187 -2.09 -6.19 2.41
C THR A 187 -2.19 -7.48 1.60
N LYS A 188 -2.16 -8.65 2.25
CA LYS A 188 -2.34 -9.95 1.59
C LYS A 188 -3.80 -10.26 1.27
N LEU A 189 -4.73 -9.72 2.04
CA LEU A 189 -6.17 -10.00 1.96
C LEU A 189 -6.95 -8.82 1.35
N ALA A 190 -6.36 -7.63 1.36
CA ALA A 190 -7.02 -6.41 0.93
C ALA A 190 -7.39 -6.41 -0.56
N SER A 191 -8.53 -5.80 -0.86
CA SER A 191 -9.00 -5.61 -2.22
C SER A 191 -8.19 -4.53 -2.93
N GLU A 192 -7.54 -4.92 -4.02
CA GLU A 192 -6.81 -4.00 -4.89
C GLU A 192 -7.67 -2.84 -5.39
N ALA A 193 -8.92 -3.13 -5.78
CA ALA A 193 -9.88 -2.14 -6.26
C ALA A 193 -10.30 -1.12 -5.18
N LEU A 194 -10.15 -1.46 -3.90
CA LEU A 194 -10.32 -0.52 -2.80
C LEU A 194 -9.08 0.35 -2.63
N LEU A 195 -7.88 -0.26 -2.56
CA LEU A 195 -6.63 0.44 -2.28
C LEU A 195 -6.31 1.52 -3.31
N VAL A 196 -6.64 1.29 -4.59
CA VAL A 196 -6.43 2.25 -5.68
C VAL A 196 -7.28 3.53 -5.54
N LEU A 197 -8.37 3.49 -4.77
CA LEU A 197 -9.23 4.66 -4.54
C LEU A 197 -8.75 5.55 -3.38
N ALA A 198 -7.87 5.04 -2.52
CA ALA A 198 -7.36 5.75 -1.35
C ALA A 198 -6.12 6.57 -1.69
N ASP A 199 -5.87 7.63 -0.91
CA ASP A 199 -4.67 8.47 -1.04
C ASP A 199 -3.41 7.69 -0.61
N SER A 200 -3.53 6.87 0.44
CA SER A 200 -2.48 5.94 0.84
C SER A 200 -3.05 4.73 1.58
N PHE A 201 -2.20 3.72 1.74
CA PHE A 201 -2.50 2.58 2.60
C PHE A 201 -1.21 2.04 3.25
N VAL A 202 -1.38 1.30 4.34
CA VAL A 202 -0.29 0.67 5.09
C VAL A 202 -0.72 -0.71 5.60
N ASP A 203 0.23 -1.66 5.63
CA ASP A 203 -0.03 -2.95 6.27
C ASP A 203 -0.09 -2.76 7.78
N TYR A 204 -1.14 -3.25 8.44
CA TYR A 204 -1.32 -3.06 9.88
C TYR A 204 -0.11 -3.57 10.69
N ARG A 205 0.60 -4.60 10.21
CA ARG A 205 1.78 -5.17 10.89
C ARG A 205 2.98 -4.23 10.87
N GLU A 206 3.06 -3.32 9.90
CA GLU A 206 4.12 -2.32 9.83
C GLU A 206 3.96 -1.24 10.91
N LEU A 207 2.77 -1.11 11.49
CA LEU A 207 2.47 -0.17 12.56
C LEU A 207 2.80 -0.71 13.95
N ILE A 208 3.23 -1.97 14.07
CA ILE A 208 3.62 -2.56 15.36
C ILE A 208 5.08 -2.16 15.67
N PRO A 209 5.33 -1.33 16.71
CA PRO A 209 6.68 -0.97 17.10
C PRO A 209 7.47 -2.23 17.49
N GLY A 210 8.65 -2.43 16.88
CA GLY A 210 9.49 -3.61 17.14
C GLY A 210 9.27 -4.81 16.22
N GLY A 211 8.24 -4.79 15.36
CA GLY A 211 8.11 -5.71 14.21
C GLY A 211 7.73 -7.17 14.53
N GLU A 212 7.28 -7.46 15.75
CA GLU A 212 6.79 -8.79 16.13
C GLU A 212 5.33 -8.69 16.61
N GLU A 213 4.43 -9.34 15.89
CA GLU A 213 3.07 -9.60 16.36
C GLU A 213 3.15 -10.70 17.43
N ILE A 214 2.74 -10.41 18.66
CA ILE A 214 2.55 -11.46 19.66
C ILE A 214 1.32 -12.26 19.24
N ILE A 215 1.55 -13.41 18.62
CA ILE A 215 0.47 -14.31 18.19
C ILE A 215 -0.13 -14.93 19.47
N ASP A 216 -1.35 -14.52 19.82
CA ASP A 216 -2.15 -15.26 20.81
C ASP A 216 -2.72 -16.51 20.11
N GLU A 217 -2.18 -17.69 20.41
CA GLU A 217 -2.57 -18.98 19.82
C GLU A 217 -4.08 -19.31 19.94
N GLU A 218 -4.81 -18.60 20.80
CA GLU A 218 -6.26 -18.79 21.02
C GLU A 218 -7.18 -18.08 20.01
N ASN A 219 -6.69 -17.15 19.17
CA ASN A 219 -7.55 -16.37 18.27
C ASN A 219 -7.67 -16.94 16.84
N LEU A 220 -7.14 -18.14 16.56
CA LEU A 220 -7.34 -18.85 15.30
C LEU A 220 -8.74 -19.49 15.22
N GLY A 221 -9.75 -18.64 15.02
CA GLY A 221 -11.11 -19.04 14.70
C GLY A 221 -11.32 -19.28 13.19
N LYS A 222 -11.26 -20.55 12.78
CA LYS A 222 -11.87 -21.16 11.57
C LYS A 222 -11.38 -20.69 10.18
N THR A 223 -10.35 -21.36 9.67
CA THR A 223 -10.22 -21.66 8.23
C THR A 223 -10.88 -23.01 7.91
N PRO A 224 -11.58 -23.17 6.76
CA PRO A 224 -12.00 -24.48 6.30
C PRO A 224 -10.79 -25.28 5.81
N GLN A 225 -10.20 -26.09 6.69
CA GLN A 225 -9.22 -27.11 6.35
C GLN A 225 -9.58 -28.41 7.08
N GLU A 226 -10.60 -29.09 6.59
CA GLU A 226 -10.64 -30.55 6.66
C GLU A 226 -10.40 -31.07 5.24
N LEU A 227 -9.23 -31.68 5.06
CA LEU A 227 -8.87 -32.80 4.20
C LEU A 227 -7.36 -32.71 3.94
N ILE A 228 -6.58 -33.19 4.90
CA ILE A 228 -5.57 -34.27 4.72
C ILE A 228 -5.18 -34.67 6.15
N GLN A 229 -5.67 -35.84 6.54
CA GLN A 229 -5.21 -36.57 7.71
C GLN A 229 -3.77 -37.06 7.51
N ASP A 230 -3.08 -37.09 8.65
CA ASP A 230 -1.99 -38.00 9.01
C ASP A 230 -0.68 -37.93 8.20
N THR A 231 0.35 -37.36 8.83
CA THR A 231 1.47 -38.18 9.34
C THR A 231 2.42 -37.35 10.22
N ASN A 232 2.47 -37.77 11.49
CA ASN A 232 3.49 -37.61 12.54
C ASN A 232 4.59 -36.55 12.39
N GLU A 233 4.60 -35.64 13.37
CA GLU A 233 5.74 -34.85 13.80
C GLU A 233 6.84 -35.76 14.39
N GLU A 234 8.05 -35.70 13.81
CA GLU A 234 9.29 -35.85 14.57
C GLU A 234 10.16 -34.62 14.35
N LYS A 235 10.41 -33.89 15.44
CA LYS A 235 11.44 -32.86 15.56
C LYS A 235 12.81 -33.49 15.29
N MET A 236 13.58 -32.96 14.34
CA MET A 236 14.97 -32.50 14.57
C MET A 236 15.71 -32.10 13.29
N LYS A 237 16.39 -30.94 13.42
CA LYS A 237 17.63 -30.49 12.75
C LYS A 237 17.52 -29.94 11.31
N GLU A 238 17.73 -28.63 11.25
CA GLU A 238 18.35 -27.92 10.11
C GLU A 238 19.41 -28.78 9.41
N PRO A 239 19.25 -29.05 8.11
CA PRO A 239 20.37 -29.36 7.25
C PRO A 239 20.85 -28.06 6.62
N GLN A 240 22.06 -27.65 6.98
CA GLN A 240 22.87 -26.79 6.14
C GLN A 240 23.07 -27.47 4.79
N ILE A 241 22.58 -26.88 3.70
CA ILE A 241 22.99 -27.23 2.35
C ILE A 241 23.50 -25.94 1.68
N LYS A 242 24.82 -25.94 1.42
CA LYS A 242 25.51 -25.05 0.50
C LYS A 242 25.29 -25.54 -0.94
N ASP A 243 25.47 -24.62 -1.88
CA ASP A 243 25.44 -24.76 -3.35
C ASP A 243 24.00 -24.66 -3.91
N ASP A 244 23.56 -23.57 -4.56
CA ASP A 244 24.21 -22.85 -5.66
C ASP A 244 24.28 -21.33 -5.45
N ALA A 245 25.49 -20.78 -5.51
CA ALA A 245 25.76 -19.35 -5.67
C ALA A 245 25.51 -18.89 -7.13
N LEU A 246 24.33 -19.19 -7.68
CA LEU A 246 23.84 -18.59 -8.92
C LEU A 246 23.04 -17.30 -8.59
N ASP A 247 23.81 -16.28 -8.21
CA ASP A 247 23.60 -14.87 -8.51
C ASP A 247 22.45 -14.12 -7.78
N ASP A 248 22.58 -14.00 -6.45
CA ASP A 248 21.83 -13.05 -5.60
C ASP A 248 21.85 -11.61 -6.15
N SER A 249 22.93 -11.23 -6.85
CA SER A 249 23.04 -9.91 -7.49
C SER A 249 22.07 -9.77 -8.65
N LYS A 250 21.95 -10.77 -9.54
CA LYS A 250 20.94 -10.78 -10.61
C LYS A 250 19.50 -10.84 -10.08
N LEU A 251 19.23 -11.55 -8.99
CA LEU A 251 17.87 -11.57 -8.40
C LEU A 251 17.46 -10.18 -7.89
N LYS A 252 18.39 -9.47 -7.25
CA LYS A 252 18.19 -8.08 -6.82
C LYS A 252 18.02 -7.14 -8.01
N GLU A 253 18.89 -7.24 -9.01
CA GLU A 253 18.84 -6.42 -10.22
C GLU A 253 17.50 -6.58 -10.96
N ASN A 254 16.97 -7.81 -11.03
CA ASN A 254 15.64 -8.07 -11.58
C ASN A 254 14.53 -7.36 -10.80
N ALA A 255 14.56 -7.47 -9.48
CA ALA A 255 13.58 -6.81 -8.63
C ALA A 255 13.66 -5.28 -8.79
N TYR A 256 14.85 -4.70 -8.94
CA TYR A 256 15.00 -3.26 -9.20
C TYR A 256 14.46 -2.86 -10.56
N SER A 257 14.68 -3.68 -11.60
CA SER A 257 14.11 -3.43 -12.93
C SER A 257 12.58 -3.47 -12.91
N LEU A 258 12.00 -4.38 -12.13
CA LEU A 258 10.54 -4.48 -11.96
C LEU A 258 9.98 -3.30 -11.17
N LEU A 259 10.72 -2.78 -10.19
CA LEU A 259 10.34 -1.54 -9.50
C LEU A 259 10.33 -0.35 -10.47
N ALA A 260 11.36 -0.21 -11.30
CA ALA A 260 11.38 0.84 -12.32
C ALA A 260 10.21 0.73 -13.30
N GLU A 261 9.88 -0.49 -13.74
CA GLU A 261 8.71 -0.75 -14.60
C GLU A 261 7.39 -0.41 -13.90
N ALA A 262 7.23 -0.76 -12.62
CA ALA A 262 6.05 -0.42 -11.84
C ALA A 262 5.86 1.11 -11.76
N VAL A 263 6.94 1.85 -11.54
CA VAL A 263 6.95 3.31 -11.54
C VAL A 263 6.54 3.87 -12.91
N ASP A 264 7.10 3.35 -14.01
CA ASP A 264 6.72 3.76 -15.37
C ASP A 264 5.23 3.54 -15.67
N LEU A 265 4.67 2.41 -15.22
CA LEU A 265 3.25 2.11 -15.43
C LEU A 265 2.35 3.06 -14.63
N LEU A 266 2.74 3.46 -13.42
CA LEU A 266 1.97 4.42 -12.63
C LEU A 266 1.92 5.79 -13.32
N TYR A 267 3.05 6.28 -13.85
CA TYR A 267 3.05 7.53 -14.60
C TYR A 267 2.26 7.47 -15.91
N LYS A 268 2.25 6.32 -16.60
CA LYS A 268 1.36 6.09 -17.76
C LYS A 268 -0.12 6.12 -17.40
N GLU A 269 -0.45 5.81 -16.15
CA GLU A 269 -1.80 5.89 -15.58
C GLU A 269 -2.09 7.27 -14.95
N GLU A 270 -1.23 8.27 -15.19
CA GLU A 270 -1.32 9.62 -14.61
C GLU A 270 -1.31 9.63 -13.07
N LYS A 271 -0.69 8.63 -12.45
CA LYS A 271 -0.55 8.50 -11.00
C LYS A 271 0.88 8.74 -10.53
N GLU A 272 1.01 9.45 -9.42
CA GLU A 272 2.31 9.65 -8.77
C GLU A 272 2.77 8.36 -8.08
N ALA A 273 4.03 7.99 -8.33
CA ALA A 273 4.62 6.78 -7.82
C ALA A 273 5.17 6.96 -6.40
N ASN A 274 4.30 7.20 -5.42
CA ASN A 274 4.72 7.24 -4.01
C ASN A 274 5.12 5.85 -3.48
N LEU A 275 5.74 5.78 -2.30
CA LEU A 275 6.30 4.54 -1.76
C LEU A 275 5.25 3.40 -1.64
N SER A 276 4.02 3.72 -1.22
CA SER A 276 2.93 2.75 -1.03
C SER A 276 2.33 2.31 -2.36
N ILE A 277 1.95 3.24 -3.23
CA ILE A 277 1.35 2.93 -4.54
C ILE A 277 2.35 2.16 -5.42
N SER A 278 3.62 2.55 -5.38
CA SER A 278 4.70 1.83 -6.08
C SER A 278 4.89 0.41 -5.55
N LYS A 279 4.72 0.20 -4.24
CA LYS A 279 4.75 -1.15 -3.65
C LYS A 279 3.63 -2.02 -4.19
N VAL A 280 2.39 -1.51 -4.27
CA VAL A 280 1.27 -2.27 -4.86
C VAL A 280 1.57 -2.60 -6.30
N LYS A 281 1.89 -1.59 -7.12
CA LYS A 281 2.11 -1.81 -8.55
C LYS A 281 3.25 -2.80 -8.78
N PHE A 282 4.31 -2.70 -7.98
CA PHE A 282 5.40 -3.65 -8.00
C PHE A 282 4.97 -5.08 -7.61
N GLN A 283 4.16 -5.23 -6.56
CA GLN A 283 3.60 -6.52 -6.16
C GLN A 283 2.63 -7.08 -7.21
N MET A 284 1.90 -6.26 -7.96
CA MET A 284 1.09 -6.71 -9.11
C MET A 284 1.96 -7.28 -10.22
N LEU A 285 3.10 -6.65 -10.51
CA LEU A 285 4.06 -7.17 -11.49
C LEU A 285 4.79 -8.41 -10.98
N ASN A 286 5.02 -8.50 -9.67
CA ASN A 286 5.74 -9.59 -9.01
C ASN A 286 5.05 -10.10 -7.74
N PRO A 287 3.94 -10.86 -7.86
CA PRO A 287 3.13 -11.26 -6.69
C PRO A 287 3.83 -12.20 -5.71
N ASN A 288 4.94 -12.83 -6.12
CA ASN A 288 5.72 -13.73 -5.27
C ASN A 288 6.94 -13.05 -4.65
N PHE A 289 7.07 -11.73 -4.81
CA PHE A 289 8.17 -10.99 -4.22
C PHE A 289 8.20 -11.15 -2.69
N ASP A 290 9.39 -11.43 -2.18
CA ASP A 290 9.66 -11.51 -0.75
C ASP A 290 10.93 -10.71 -0.45
N GLN A 291 10.74 -9.56 0.20
CA GLN A 291 11.83 -8.65 0.54
C GLN A 291 12.86 -9.29 1.49
N LYS A 292 12.40 -10.19 2.39
CA LYS A 292 13.27 -10.83 3.38
C LYS A 292 14.22 -11.79 2.71
N LYS A 293 13.76 -12.52 1.68
CA LYS A 293 14.61 -13.41 0.85
C LYS A 293 15.71 -12.66 0.11
N LEU A 294 15.50 -11.39 -0.21
CA LEU A 294 16.51 -10.53 -0.82
C LEU A 294 17.38 -9.79 0.20
N GLY A 295 17.18 -10.05 1.51
CA GLY A 295 17.96 -9.47 2.60
C GLY A 295 17.46 -8.10 3.08
N PHE A 296 16.24 -7.69 2.72
CA PHE A 296 15.67 -6.40 3.14
C PHE A 296 14.66 -6.57 4.27
N LYS A 297 14.84 -5.81 5.36
CA LYS A 297 13.92 -5.80 6.50
C LYS A 297 12.64 -4.99 6.24
N LYS A 298 12.75 -3.88 5.52
CA LYS A 298 11.67 -2.95 5.17
C LYS A 298 11.63 -2.68 3.67
N TRP A 299 10.46 -2.35 3.15
CA TRP A 299 10.27 -1.95 1.75
C TRP A 299 11.12 -0.72 1.39
N SER A 300 11.18 0.28 2.28
CA SER A 300 12.06 1.45 2.12
C SER A 300 13.52 1.05 1.87
N ASN A 301 14.05 0.07 2.60
CA ASN A 301 15.43 -0.38 2.44
C ASN A 301 15.68 -1.03 1.07
N PHE A 302 14.68 -1.73 0.52
CA PHE A 302 14.73 -2.27 -0.82
C PHE A 302 14.75 -1.15 -1.87
N VAL A 303 13.88 -0.15 -1.71
CA VAL A 303 13.83 1.02 -2.59
C VAL A 303 15.14 1.81 -2.54
N ASP A 304 15.69 2.06 -1.35
CA ASP A 304 17.00 2.72 -1.19
C ASP A 304 18.11 1.96 -1.91
N SER A 305 18.06 0.62 -1.89
CA SER A 305 19.02 -0.21 -2.62
C SER A 305 18.84 -0.10 -4.14
N ALA A 306 17.60 -0.03 -4.63
CA ALA A 306 17.29 0.20 -6.04
C ALA A 306 17.74 1.60 -6.52
N VAL A 307 17.63 2.61 -5.65
CA VAL A 307 18.14 3.98 -5.90
C VAL A 307 19.66 3.98 -6.00
N LYS A 308 20.36 3.35 -5.04
CA LYS A 308 21.82 3.19 -5.07
C LYS A 308 22.30 2.44 -6.32
N ALA A 309 21.53 1.45 -6.76
CA ALA A 309 21.80 0.72 -8.01
C ALA A 309 21.48 1.53 -9.28
N GLY A 310 20.73 2.64 -9.14
CA GLY A 310 20.42 3.58 -10.21
C GLY A 310 19.27 3.14 -11.12
N PHE A 311 18.35 2.29 -10.65
CA PHE A 311 17.15 1.88 -11.38
C PHE A 311 16.01 2.88 -11.22
N VAL A 312 15.95 3.53 -10.07
CA VAL A 312 14.99 4.58 -9.75
C VAL A 312 15.72 5.74 -9.06
N ASN A 313 15.12 6.92 -9.11
CA ASN A 313 15.45 8.08 -8.29
C ASN A 313 14.32 8.31 -7.29
N ILE A 314 14.65 9.02 -6.21
CA ILE A 314 13.67 9.55 -5.28
C ILE A 314 13.64 11.07 -5.47
N GLU A 315 12.45 11.60 -5.67
CA GLU A 315 12.14 13.00 -5.43
C GLU A 315 11.28 13.11 -4.17
N ARG A 316 11.60 14.10 -3.33
CA ARG A 316 10.81 14.39 -2.13
C ARG A 316 9.81 15.46 -2.47
N LYS A 317 8.52 15.09 -2.47
CA LYS A 317 7.42 16.01 -2.70
C LYS A 317 6.60 16.09 -1.41
N GLY A 318 6.92 17.05 -0.56
CA GLY A 318 6.33 17.07 0.77
C GLY A 318 6.96 16.05 1.72
N SER A 319 6.11 15.37 2.51
CA SER A 319 6.50 14.22 3.34
C SER A 319 6.54 12.91 2.54
N GLU A 320 6.12 12.94 1.28
CA GLU A 320 6.04 11.76 0.44
C GLU A 320 7.31 11.57 -0.39
N THR A 321 7.74 10.31 -0.44
CA THR A 321 8.82 9.85 -1.30
C THR A 321 8.20 9.41 -2.62
N ILE A 322 8.46 10.20 -3.67
CA ILE A 322 8.03 9.91 -5.03
C ILE A 322 9.18 9.24 -5.77
N LEU A 323 8.88 8.14 -6.44
CA LEU A 323 9.84 7.39 -7.24
C LEU A 323 9.78 7.84 -8.69
N ILE A 324 10.94 7.89 -9.32
CA ILE A 324 11.11 8.20 -10.75
C ILE A 324 11.97 7.12 -11.36
N SER A 325 11.51 6.50 -12.44
CA SER A 325 12.30 5.47 -13.12
C SER A 325 13.52 6.08 -13.82
N LYS A 326 14.63 5.35 -13.86
CA LYS A 326 15.77 5.67 -14.73
C LYS A 326 15.71 4.78 -15.96
N SER A 327 15.20 5.35 -17.06
CA SER A 327 14.97 4.68 -18.36
C SER A 327 16.18 3.94 -18.96
N SER A 328 17.43 4.21 -18.53
CA SER A 328 18.63 3.74 -19.23
C SER A 328 19.18 2.36 -18.81
N LYS A 329 18.72 1.76 -17.69
CA LYS A 329 19.26 0.47 -17.18
C LYS A 329 18.33 -0.75 -17.30
N THR A 330 17.15 -0.62 -17.89
CA THR A 330 16.09 -1.66 -17.87
C THR A 330 16.31 -2.91 -18.74
N ASN A 331 17.53 -3.21 -19.24
CA ASN A 331 17.64 -3.87 -20.54
C ASN A 331 18.32 -5.25 -20.67
N LYS A 332 18.39 -6.11 -19.62
CA LYS A 332 18.85 -7.51 -19.85
C LYS A 332 17.95 -8.64 -19.37
N LYS A 333 17.30 -8.59 -18.20
CA LYS A 333 16.40 -9.68 -17.72
C LYS A 333 14.91 -9.34 -17.70
N SER A 334 14.51 -8.06 -17.77
CA SER A 334 13.18 -7.68 -18.27
C SER A 334 12.88 -8.37 -19.61
N SER A 335 13.92 -8.66 -20.40
CA SER A 335 13.83 -9.39 -21.66
C SER A 335 13.32 -10.83 -21.54
N GLU A 336 13.55 -11.55 -20.44
CA GLU A 336 13.11 -12.96 -20.32
C GLU A 336 11.65 -13.09 -19.87
N GLN A 337 11.22 -12.32 -18.86
CA GLN A 337 9.80 -12.21 -18.51
C GLN A 337 9.01 -11.62 -19.68
N THR A 338 9.53 -10.58 -20.34
CA THR A 338 8.91 -10.03 -21.56
C THR A 338 8.84 -11.06 -22.69
N LYS A 339 9.86 -11.90 -22.87
CA LYS A 339 9.80 -13.03 -23.83
C LYS A 339 8.68 -14.00 -23.43
N MET A 340 8.56 -14.37 -22.15
CA MET A 340 7.47 -15.22 -21.68
C MET A 340 6.09 -14.57 -21.90
N PHE A 341 5.94 -13.28 -21.65
CA PHE A 341 4.69 -12.58 -21.92
C PHE A 341 4.32 -12.63 -23.40
N LYS A 342 5.29 -12.39 -24.29
CA LYS A 342 5.11 -12.57 -25.74
C LYS A 342 4.70 -13.98 -26.11
N HIS A 343 5.25 -15.00 -25.45
CA HIS A 343 4.87 -16.39 -25.68
C HIS A 343 3.42 -16.67 -25.23
N VAL A 344 3.00 -16.16 -24.06
CA VAL A 344 1.60 -16.30 -23.62
C VAL A 344 0.64 -15.63 -24.59
N VAL A 345 0.93 -14.39 -25.02
CA VAL A 345 0.11 -13.69 -26.03
C VAL A 345 0.09 -14.45 -27.36
N LYS A 346 1.20 -15.06 -27.77
CA LYS A 346 1.27 -15.92 -28.96
C LYS A 346 0.40 -17.18 -28.82
N ILE A 347 0.44 -17.86 -27.67
CA ILE A 347 -0.43 -19.02 -27.38
C ILE A 347 -1.89 -18.60 -27.47
N MET A 348 -2.27 -17.46 -26.91
CA MET A 348 -3.64 -16.96 -26.99
C MET A 348 -4.05 -16.62 -28.43
N LYS A 349 -3.13 -16.08 -29.24
CA LYS A 349 -3.37 -15.83 -30.66
C LYS A 349 -3.54 -17.12 -31.47
N GLU A 350 -2.81 -18.18 -31.13
CA GLU A 350 -2.98 -19.52 -31.72
C GLU A 350 -4.35 -20.12 -31.33
N LEU A 351 -4.77 -19.94 -30.07
CA LEU A 351 -6.07 -20.40 -29.56
C LEU A 351 -7.28 -19.65 -30.12
N ASP A 352 -7.13 -18.39 -30.54
CA ASP A 352 -8.25 -17.62 -31.10
C ASP A 352 -8.77 -18.21 -32.43
N GLU A 353 -7.93 -18.99 -33.14
CA GLU A 353 -8.12 -19.57 -34.48
C GLU A 353 -8.44 -18.55 -35.60
N THR A 354 -8.80 -17.32 -35.22
CA THR A 354 -9.31 -16.21 -36.01
C THR A 354 -8.64 -14.91 -35.54
N SER A 355 -8.70 -13.83 -36.32
CA SER A 355 -8.06 -12.56 -35.93
C SER A 355 -8.72 -11.88 -34.71
N THR A 356 -9.91 -12.31 -34.31
CA THR A 356 -10.69 -11.76 -33.19
C THR A 356 -10.28 -12.38 -31.85
N PRO A 357 -9.83 -11.59 -30.86
CA PRO A 357 -9.52 -12.09 -29.51
C PRO A 357 -10.74 -12.69 -28.81
N LYS A 358 -10.58 -13.91 -28.28
CA LYS A 358 -11.59 -14.61 -27.47
C LYS A 358 -11.10 -14.82 -26.03
N TYR A 359 -12.04 -15.06 -25.13
CA TYR A 359 -11.72 -15.47 -23.76
C TYR A 359 -11.40 -16.96 -23.72
N HIS A 360 -10.24 -17.29 -23.16
CA HIS A 360 -9.75 -18.65 -22.98
C HIS A 360 -9.56 -18.93 -21.49
N ARG A 361 -9.82 -20.18 -21.07
CA ARG A 361 -9.67 -20.60 -19.67
C ARG A 361 -8.20 -20.59 -19.26
N PHE A 362 -7.93 -20.18 -18.01
CA PHE A 362 -6.58 -20.15 -17.45
C PHE A 362 -5.92 -21.53 -17.51
N ASP A 363 -6.67 -22.58 -17.20
CA ASP A 363 -6.25 -23.97 -17.23
C ASP A 363 -5.87 -24.44 -18.65
N THR A 364 -6.60 -24.03 -19.68
CA THR A 364 -6.23 -24.32 -21.08
C THR A 364 -4.92 -23.63 -21.46
N ILE A 365 -4.76 -22.35 -21.11
CA ILE A 365 -3.52 -21.62 -21.39
C ILE A 365 -2.35 -22.21 -20.58
N ALA A 366 -2.58 -22.58 -19.32
CA ALA A 366 -1.59 -23.17 -18.44
C ALA A 366 -1.06 -24.49 -19.00
N ASN A 367 -1.94 -25.38 -19.46
CA ASN A 367 -1.54 -26.68 -20.01
C ASN A 367 -0.61 -26.50 -21.21
N ILE A 368 -0.97 -25.65 -22.17
CA ILE A 368 -0.14 -25.37 -23.36
C ILE A 368 1.17 -24.69 -22.96
N LEU A 369 1.11 -23.80 -21.97
CA LEU A 369 2.30 -23.12 -21.47
C LEU A 369 3.25 -24.11 -20.80
N TYR A 370 2.75 -25.06 -20.01
CA TYR A 370 3.56 -26.07 -19.33
C TYR A 370 4.13 -27.12 -20.28
N GLU A 371 3.40 -27.49 -21.34
CA GLU A 371 3.92 -28.35 -22.41
C GLU A 371 5.06 -27.68 -23.18
N LYS A 372 4.92 -26.39 -23.50
CA LYS A 372 5.96 -25.64 -24.24
C LYS A 372 7.10 -25.14 -23.34
N TYR A 373 6.83 -24.91 -22.05
CA TYR A 373 7.77 -24.34 -21.07
C TYR A 373 7.62 -25.04 -19.72
N ASN A 374 8.66 -25.76 -19.28
CA ASN A 374 8.66 -26.46 -17.99
C ASN A 374 8.26 -25.55 -16.81
N GLN A 375 7.50 -26.10 -15.84
CA GLN A 375 7.06 -25.42 -14.61
C GLN A 375 8.21 -24.76 -13.83
N GLU A 376 9.39 -25.38 -13.81
CA GLU A 376 10.57 -24.81 -13.15
C GLU A 376 10.98 -23.45 -13.75
N LYS A 377 10.82 -23.28 -15.06
CA LYS A 377 11.13 -22.02 -15.74
C LYS A 377 10.21 -20.88 -15.30
N LEU A 378 8.94 -21.18 -15.03
CA LEU A 378 7.97 -20.21 -14.50
C LEU A 378 8.29 -19.82 -13.07
N LYS A 379 8.65 -20.80 -12.22
CA LYS A 379 9.10 -20.55 -10.85
C LYS A 379 10.37 -19.67 -10.82
N ASN A 380 11.34 -19.95 -11.69
CA ASN A 380 12.58 -19.18 -11.81
C ASN A 380 12.36 -17.74 -12.31
N LEU A 381 11.25 -17.50 -13.02
CA LEU A 381 10.82 -16.17 -13.44
C LEU A 381 9.94 -15.47 -12.40
N GLY A 382 9.76 -16.05 -11.21
CA GLY A 382 8.99 -15.45 -10.12
C GLY A 382 7.49 -15.76 -10.16
N PHE A 383 7.03 -16.69 -11.00
CA PHE A 383 5.62 -17.07 -11.10
C PHE A 383 5.39 -18.48 -10.55
N LYS A 384 4.99 -18.58 -9.27
CA LYS A 384 4.61 -19.84 -8.62
C LYS A 384 3.29 -20.42 -9.12
N GLN A 385 2.38 -19.57 -9.59
CA GLN A 385 1.05 -19.94 -10.05
C GLN A 385 0.73 -19.22 -11.36
N ILE A 386 -0.06 -19.85 -12.24
CA ILE A 386 -0.49 -19.25 -13.50
C ILE A 386 -1.30 -17.96 -13.28
N LYS A 387 -2.08 -17.91 -12.20
CA LYS A 387 -2.85 -16.72 -11.82
C LYS A 387 -1.95 -15.48 -11.66
N ASN A 388 -0.79 -15.65 -11.01
CA ASN A 388 0.17 -14.57 -10.80
C ASN A 388 0.80 -14.12 -12.12
N LEU A 389 1.01 -15.04 -13.06
CA LEU A 389 1.48 -14.71 -14.41
C LEU A 389 0.42 -13.91 -15.17
N MET A 390 -0.85 -14.32 -15.10
CA MET A 390 -1.96 -13.63 -15.76
C MET A 390 -2.18 -12.23 -15.18
N GLN A 391 -2.13 -12.07 -13.85
CA GLN A 391 -2.20 -10.75 -13.21
C GLN A 391 -1.06 -9.83 -13.67
N SER A 392 0.15 -10.37 -13.79
CA SER A 392 1.33 -9.63 -14.27
C SER A 392 1.20 -9.20 -15.75
N LEU A 393 0.53 -10.02 -16.59
CA LEU A 393 0.21 -9.69 -17.99
C LEU A 393 -0.90 -8.64 -18.10
N GLU A 394 -1.92 -8.74 -17.25
CA GLU A 394 -3.05 -7.79 -17.19
C GLU A 394 -2.59 -6.41 -16.72
N THR A 395 -1.73 -6.36 -15.70
CA THR A 395 -1.12 -5.10 -15.20
C THR A 395 -0.32 -4.37 -16.30
N ARG A 396 0.17 -5.12 -17.30
CA ARG A 396 0.90 -4.58 -18.47
C ARG A 396 -0.02 -4.24 -19.64
N ASN A 397 -1.33 -4.34 -19.49
CA ASN A 397 -2.33 -4.16 -20.55
C ASN A 397 -2.09 -5.07 -21.77
N LEU A 398 -1.59 -6.29 -21.55
CA LEU A 398 -1.41 -7.28 -22.63
C LEU A 398 -2.63 -8.19 -22.79
N ILE A 399 -3.34 -8.40 -21.69
CA ILE A 399 -4.54 -9.24 -21.61
C ILE A 399 -5.56 -8.57 -20.71
N GLU A 400 -6.80 -9.05 -20.78
CA GLU A 400 -7.91 -8.74 -19.90
C GLU A 400 -8.39 -10.04 -19.27
N THR A 401 -8.60 -10.05 -17.95
CA THR A 401 -9.08 -11.23 -17.24
C THR A 401 -10.53 -11.05 -16.76
N LYS A 402 -11.25 -12.16 -16.64
CA LYS A 402 -12.57 -12.20 -16.00
C LYS A 402 -12.73 -13.50 -15.21
N ALA A 403 -13.58 -13.47 -14.19
CA ALA A 403 -13.93 -14.64 -13.40
C ALA A 403 -15.44 -14.91 -13.51
N GLU A 404 -15.81 -16.17 -13.75
CA GLU A 404 -17.20 -16.64 -13.69
C GLU A 404 -17.23 -17.79 -12.67
N GLY A 405 -17.70 -17.49 -11.45
CA GLY A 405 -17.61 -18.43 -10.33
C GLY A 405 -16.17 -18.72 -9.94
N MET A 406 -15.77 -20.00 -9.93
CA MET A 406 -14.39 -20.43 -9.65
C MET A 406 -13.50 -20.50 -10.89
N ILE A 407 -14.03 -20.18 -12.07
CA ILE A 407 -13.31 -20.34 -13.34
C ILE A 407 -12.78 -18.98 -13.80
N HIS A 408 -11.49 -18.93 -14.12
CA HIS A 408 -10.80 -17.75 -14.59
C HIS A 408 -10.55 -17.82 -16.10
N PHE A 409 -10.78 -16.70 -16.79
CA PHE A 409 -10.60 -16.56 -18.23
C PHE A 409 -9.70 -15.36 -18.54
N ALA A 410 -8.94 -15.44 -19.63
CA ALA A 410 -8.13 -14.35 -20.17
C ALA A 410 -8.40 -14.16 -21.66
N ARG A 411 -8.39 -12.91 -22.11
CA ARG A 411 -8.45 -12.51 -23.53
C ARG A 411 -7.30 -11.55 -23.83
N ARG A 412 -6.63 -11.68 -24.98
CA ARG A 412 -5.59 -10.71 -25.37
C ARG A 412 -6.21 -9.36 -25.76
N ILE A 413 -5.52 -8.27 -25.43
CA ILE A 413 -5.89 -6.93 -25.93
C ILE A 413 -5.38 -6.79 -27.38
N LYS A 414 -6.14 -6.08 -28.23
CA LYS A 414 -5.87 -5.97 -29.67
C LYS A 414 -4.61 -5.19 -29.98
#